data_AF-A0A2M6YRX6-F1
#
_entry.id   AF-A0A2M6YRX6-F1
#
_cell.length_a   1.000
_cell.length_b   1.000
_cell.length_c   1.000
_cell.angle_alpha   90.00
_cell.angle_beta   90.00
_cell.angle_gamma   90.00
#
_symmetry.space_group_name_H-M   'P 1'
#
loop_
_entity.id
_entity.type
_entity.pdbx_description
1 polymer ?
#
loop_
_entity_poly.entity_id
_entity_poly.type
_entity_poly.pdbx_seq_one_letter_code
_entity_poly.pdbx_strand_id
1 'polypeptide(L)'
;YNKAHNEYLNYLATTGIFGLGTYLLFIVSFILYSISQIYPNDIRILPNTLRRIFGFIRPIRINSGKANRILIVALFSGWLSILVTNFFGFSVVVTSLYFFLIPAFAIVLSKDSHLTPTSRSTSLPAVASAKAGHLPLLLPFVPLLLTTYYLLSTTINYWRADYFYSRAQKLTKQSNYPDAYQNLYQAKNLFPNEPVYLGDIATVTANLALMSNAQKDASAKSDLASAKSDLASATGELEELAINYSDQAKNISPKNLNVLKTRVRVFYTLSLIEPDHLKGAIEAMLEAITLAPTDPKLVYNLGLLYAKNDDSKLAIQTIEKAIQLKPNYIDARNALVLFYEDAGEKDKALEQLQILLKLAPENASEFGKQIDKLK
;
A
#
# COMPACT_ATOMS: atom_id res chain seq x y z
N TYR A 1 -0.16 5.73 -7.78
CA TYR A 1 -1.30 6.40 -8.44
C TYR A 1 -1.35 5.91 -9.88
N ASN A 2 -2.17 4.92 -10.19
CA ASN A 2 -2.24 4.37 -11.54
C ASN A 2 -2.97 5.35 -12.45
N LYS A 3 -2.25 6.02 -13.35
CA LYS A 3 -2.82 6.92 -14.39
C LYS A 3 -3.95 6.28 -15.19
N ALA A 4 -3.97 4.94 -15.29
CA ALA A 4 -4.94 4.17 -16.05
C ALA A 4 -6.40 4.27 -15.59
N HIS A 5 -6.68 4.79 -14.38
CA HIS A 5 -8.03 4.80 -13.81
C HIS A 5 -8.74 6.16 -13.88
N ASN A 6 -8.09 7.23 -14.36
CA ASN A 6 -8.76 8.52 -14.56
C ASN A 6 -9.36 8.57 -15.97
N GLU A 7 -10.69 8.51 -16.06
CA GLU A 7 -11.41 8.46 -17.32
C GLU A 7 -11.17 9.71 -18.18
N TYR A 8 -11.07 10.89 -17.57
CA TYR A 8 -10.85 12.14 -18.28
C TYR A 8 -9.46 12.20 -18.92
N LEU A 9 -8.43 11.71 -18.21
CA LEU A 9 -7.09 11.57 -18.77
C LEU A 9 -7.06 10.52 -19.87
N ASN A 10 -7.82 9.42 -19.74
CA ASN A 10 -7.94 8.41 -20.79
C ASN A 10 -8.65 8.96 -22.03
N TYR A 11 -9.74 9.71 -21.89
CA TYR A 11 -10.42 10.38 -23.01
C TYR A 11 -9.52 11.41 -23.68
N LEU A 12 -8.79 12.21 -22.89
CA LEU A 12 -7.81 13.15 -23.44
C LEU A 12 -6.71 12.43 -24.23
N ALA A 13 -6.22 11.31 -23.73
CA ALA A 13 -5.17 10.53 -24.37
C ALA A 13 -5.64 9.83 -25.66
N THR A 14 -6.88 9.36 -25.71
CA THR A 14 -7.41 8.60 -26.86
C THR A 14 -8.08 9.47 -27.93
N THR A 15 -8.77 10.53 -27.51
CA THR A 15 -9.59 11.37 -28.40
C THR A 15 -9.09 12.81 -28.52
N GLY A 16 -8.02 13.14 -27.80
CA GLY A 16 -7.44 14.48 -27.79
C GLY A 16 -8.33 15.52 -27.12
N ILE A 17 -7.96 16.79 -27.31
CA ILE A 17 -8.67 17.95 -26.74
C ILE A 17 -10.10 18.04 -27.28
N PHE A 18 -10.31 17.68 -28.55
CA PHE A 18 -11.63 17.74 -29.17
C PHE A 18 -12.60 16.75 -28.52
N GLY A 19 -12.22 15.48 -28.38
CA GLY A 19 -13.10 14.48 -27.78
C GLY A 19 -13.33 14.74 -26.29
N LEU A 20 -12.30 15.12 -25.53
CA LEU A 20 -12.49 15.57 -24.14
C LEU A 20 -13.44 16.78 -24.07
N GLY A 21 -13.28 17.75 -24.98
CA GLY A 21 -14.12 18.94 -25.07
C GLY A 21 -15.60 18.59 -25.30
N THR A 22 -15.89 17.68 -26.23
CA THR A 22 -17.26 17.19 -26.48
C THR A 22 -17.85 16.45 -25.28
N TYR A 23 -17.05 15.64 -24.59
CA TYR A 23 -17.48 14.92 -23.39
C TYR A 23 -17.82 15.87 -22.23
N LEU A 24 -16.97 16.86 -21.97
CA LEU A 24 -17.22 17.89 -20.97
C LEU A 24 -18.45 18.75 -21.31
N LEU A 25 -18.64 19.09 -22.59
CA LEU A 25 -19.81 19.82 -23.05
C LEU A 25 -21.10 19.03 -22.81
N PHE A 26 -21.08 17.71 -23.05
CA PHE A 26 -22.20 16.83 -22.74
C PHE A 26 -22.53 16.82 -21.24
N ILE A 27 -21.51 16.68 -20.37
CA ILE A 27 -21.66 16.73 -18.91
C ILE A 27 -22.30 18.05 -18.47
N VAL A 28 -21.74 19.18 -18.92
CA VAL A 28 -22.26 20.52 -18.56
C VAL A 28 -23.69 20.71 -19.05
N SER A 29 -23.99 20.29 -20.28
CA SER A 29 -25.34 20.38 -20.85
C SER A 29 -26.36 19.58 -20.03
N PHE A 30 -25.98 18.39 -19.58
CA PHE A 30 -26.84 17.53 -18.74
C PHE A 30 -27.03 18.09 -17.32
N ILE A 31 -26.00 18.69 -16.70
CA ILE A 31 -26.12 19.38 -15.41
C ILE A 31 -27.12 20.53 -15.53
N LEU A 32 -26.96 21.38 -16.53
CA LEU A 32 -27.84 22.52 -16.75
C LEU A 32 -29.28 22.08 -17.03
N TYR A 33 -29.46 21.04 -17.84
CA TYR A 33 -30.76 20.43 -18.07
C TYR A 33 -31.38 19.93 -16.76
N SER A 34 -30.64 19.20 -15.94
CA SER A 34 -31.13 18.65 -14.67
C SER A 34 -31.54 19.75 -13.69
N ILE A 35 -30.73 20.82 -13.56
CA ILE A 35 -31.05 22.00 -12.74
C ILE A 35 -32.33 22.68 -13.25
N SER A 36 -32.48 22.83 -14.57
CA SER A 36 -33.67 23.46 -15.18
C SER A 36 -34.96 22.69 -14.88
N GLN A 37 -34.87 21.37 -14.71
CA GLN A 37 -36.00 20.51 -14.36
C GLN A 37 -36.34 20.57 -12.86
N ILE A 38 -35.35 20.77 -11.99
CA ILE A 38 -35.55 20.89 -10.54
C ILE A 38 -36.15 22.27 -10.19
N TYR A 39 -35.69 23.34 -10.84
CA TYR A 39 -36.09 24.73 -10.58
C TYR A 39 -36.66 25.43 -11.84
N PRO A 40 -37.87 25.04 -12.29
CA PRO A 40 -38.44 25.54 -13.55
C PRO A 40 -38.72 27.05 -13.58
N ASN A 41 -38.85 27.70 -12.41
CA ASN A 41 -39.16 29.13 -12.30
C ASN A 41 -37.92 30.02 -12.01
N ASP A 42 -36.79 29.45 -11.59
CA ASP A 42 -35.59 30.21 -11.13
C ASP A 42 -34.45 30.29 -12.16
N ILE A 43 -34.68 29.82 -13.39
CA ILE A 43 -33.73 29.94 -14.52
C ILE A 43 -33.37 31.41 -14.85
N ARG A 44 -34.06 32.38 -14.22
CA ARG A 44 -33.73 33.82 -14.29
C ARG A 44 -32.43 34.20 -13.57
N ILE A 45 -31.83 33.31 -12.77
CA ILE A 45 -30.60 33.59 -12.00
C ILE A 45 -29.31 33.35 -12.83
N LEU A 46 -29.39 32.75 -14.02
CA LEU A 46 -28.20 32.54 -14.85
C LEU A 46 -27.73 33.83 -15.57
N PRO A 47 -26.39 34.05 -15.69
CA PRO A 47 -25.81 35.11 -16.52
C PRO A 47 -26.40 35.17 -17.93
N ASN A 48 -26.64 36.39 -18.45
CA ASN A 48 -27.28 36.64 -19.74
C ASN A 48 -26.60 35.93 -20.94
N THR A 49 -25.29 35.68 -20.86
CA THR A 49 -24.50 34.92 -21.83
C THR A 49 -24.95 33.47 -21.93
N LEU A 50 -25.15 32.78 -20.80
CA LEU A 50 -25.62 31.39 -20.77
C LEU A 50 -27.08 31.32 -21.25
N ARG A 51 -27.92 32.31 -20.88
CA ARG A 51 -29.32 32.37 -21.33
C ARG A 51 -29.48 32.42 -22.85
N ARG A 52 -28.59 33.12 -23.56
CA ARG A 52 -28.59 33.18 -25.04
C ARG A 52 -28.16 31.87 -25.69
N ILE A 53 -27.18 31.18 -25.10
CA ILE A 53 -26.68 29.90 -25.61
C ILE A 53 -27.74 28.79 -25.43
N PHE A 54 -28.50 28.84 -24.33
CA PHE A 54 -29.40 27.75 -23.93
C PHE A 54 -30.89 28.03 -24.17
N GLY A 55 -31.26 29.15 -24.80
CA GLY A 55 -32.65 29.46 -25.17
C GLY A 55 -33.30 28.43 -26.12
N PHE A 56 -32.49 27.56 -26.73
CA PHE A 56 -32.94 26.46 -27.59
C PHE A 56 -33.43 25.24 -26.80
N ILE A 57 -32.99 25.07 -25.55
CA ILE A 57 -33.40 23.95 -24.68
C ILE A 57 -34.75 24.32 -24.06
N ARG A 58 -35.84 23.99 -24.75
CA ARG A 58 -37.18 24.16 -24.18
C ARG A 58 -37.33 23.17 -23.02
N PRO A 59 -37.65 23.62 -21.78
CA PRO A 59 -37.98 22.70 -20.71
C PRO A 59 -39.22 21.92 -21.13
N ILE A 60 -39.09 20.60 -21.27
CA ILE A 60 -40.25 19.72 -21.42
C ILE A 60 -41.10 19.95 -20.18
N ARG A 61 -42.31 20.52 -20.35
CA ARG A 61 -43.28 20.68 -19.26
C ARG A 61 -43.78 19.30 -18.85
N ILE A 62 -43.00 18.60 -18.04
CA ILE A 62 -43.50 17.44 -17.33
C ILE A 62 -44.34 18.00 -16.17
N ASN A 63 -45.61 17.66 -16.12
CA ASN A 63 -46.50 18.04 -15.03
C ASN A 63 -46.06 17.27 -13.77
N SER A 64 -45.02 17.77 -13.10
CA SER A 64 -44.24 17.01 -12.13
C SER A 64 -44.78 17.24 -10.72
N GLY A 65 -45.51 16.27 -10.17
CA GLY A 65 -45.80 16.23 -8.73
C GLY A 65 -44.50 16.15 -7.90
N LYS A 66 -44.58 16.36 -6.57
CA LYS A 66 -43.42 16.31 -5.65
C LYS A 66 -42.57 15.04 -5.82
N ALA A 67 -43.21 13.90 -6.09
CA ALA A 67 -42.57 12.60 -6.36
C ALA A 67 -41.56 12.65 -7.52
N ASN A 68 -41.88 13.35 -8.60
CA ASN A 68 -41.04 13.38 -9.80
C ASN A 68 -39.79 14.27 -9.59
N ARG A 69 -39.89 15.31 -8.73
CA ARG A 69 -38.72 16.12 -8.34
C ARG A 69 -37.73 15.33 -7.49
N ILE A 70 -38.23 14.52 -6.54
CA ILE A 70 -37.39 13.66 -5.69
C ILE A 70 -36.63 12.66 -6.56
N LEU A 71 -37.29 12.06 -7.55
CA LEU A 71 -36.66 11.14 -8.50
C LEU A 71 -35.56 11.81 -9.34
N ILE A 72 -35.80 13.02 -9.85
CA ILE A 72 -34.81 13.77 -10.63
C ILE A 72 -33.58 14.10 -9.76
N VAL A 73 -33.79 14.55 -8.52
CA VAL A 73 -32.69 14.84 -7.59
C VAL A 73 -31.89 13.59 -7.23
N ALA A 74 -32.57 12.45 -7.03
CA ALA A 74 -31.94 11.15 -6.78
C ALA A 74 -31.05 10.69 -7.96
N LEU A 75 -31.60 10.71 -9.17
CA LEU A 75 -30.88 10.35 -10.41
C LEU A 75 -29.68 11.27 -10.65
N PHE A 76 -29.89 12.58 -10.48
CA PHE A 76 -28.83 13.57 -10.64
C PHE A 76 -27.70 13.36 -9.64
N SER A 77 -28.03 13.12 -8.37
CA SER A 77 -27.02 12.87 -7.31
C SER A 77 -26.21 11.60 -7.57
N GLY A 78 -26.87 10.51 -8.01
CA GLY A 78 -26.19 9.27 -8.39
C GLY A 78 -25.27 9.45 -9.60
N TRP A 79 -25.73 10.15 -10.63
CA TRP A 79 -24.93 10.44 -11.83
C TRP A 79 -23.71 11.32 -11.52
N LEU A 80 -23.91 12.36 -10.71
CA LEU A 80 -22.83 13.24 -10.28
C LEU A 80 -21.77 12.48 -9.46
N SER A 81 -22.20 11.54 -8.61
CA SER A 81 -21.29 10.67 -7.86
C SER A 81 -20.40 9.83 -8.78
N ILE A 82 -20.94 9.28 -9.88
CA ILE A 82 -20.16 8.54 -10.88
C ILE A 82 -19.08 9.43 -11.51
N LEU A 83 -19.44 10.65 -11.93
CA LEU A 83 -18.48 11.58 -12.54
C LEU A 83 -17.31 11.91 -11.64
N VAL A 84 -17.58 12.10 -10.33
CA VAL A 84 -16.55 12.34 -9.32
C VAL A 84 -15.67 11.11 -9.15
N THR A 85 -16.24 9.91 -9.06
CA THR A 85 -15.43 8.68 -8.91
C THR A 85 -14.59 8.36 -10.13
N ASN A 86 -15.09 8.65 -11.34
CA ASN A 86 -14.35 8.46 -12.58
C ASN A 86 -13.17 9.45 -12.72
N PHE A 87 -13.24 10.60 -12.03
CA PHE A 87 -12.13 11.54 -11.96
C PHE A 87 -11.04 11.09 -10.98
N PHE A 88 -11.43 10.67 -9.78
CA PHE A 88 -10.47 10.24 -8.75
C PHE A 88 -9.99 8.78 -8.92
N GLY A 89 -10.60 8.02 -9.82
CA GLY A 89 -10.17 6.67 -10.20
C GLY A 89 -10.53 5.58 -9.19
N PHE A 90 -11.64 5.74 -8.46
CA PHE A 90 -12.14 4.72 -7.53
C PHE A 90 -13.04 3.68 -8.24
N SER A 91 -13.33 2.56 -7.56
CA SER A 91 -14.14 1.47 -8.12
C SER A 91 -15.52 1.96 -8.59
N VAL A 92 -15.72 1.94 -9.91
CA VAL A 92 -16.93 2.40 -10.62
C VAL A 92 -18.15 1.50 -10.33
N VAL A 93 -17.92 0.29 -9.81
CA VAL A 93 -18.99 -0.70 -9.58
C VAL A 93 -19.95 -0.25 -8.48
N VAL A 94 -19.43 0.28 -7.36
CA VAL A 94 -20.27 0.71 -6.23
C VAL A 94 -21.08 1.96 -6.58
N THR A 95 -20.47 2.91 -7.31
CA THR A 95 -21.18 4.10 -7.79
C THR A 95 -22.19 3.80 -8.89
N SER A 96 -21.90 2.85 -9.78
CA SER A 96 -22.88 2.34 -10.75
C SER A 96 -24.08 1.71 -10.06
N LEU A 97 -23.86 0.92 -9.00
CA LEU A 97 -24.96 0.36 -8.19
C LEU A 97 -25.81 1.45 -7.54
N TYR A 98 -25.20 2.49 -6.96
CA TYR A 98 -25.95 3.61 -6.37
C TYR A 98 -26.74 4.41 -7.41
N PHE A 99 -26.24 4.55 -8.64
CA PHE A 99 -26.98 5.18 -9.72
C PHE A 99 -28.29 4.46 -10.06
N PHE A 100 -28.37 3.13 -9.90
CA PHE A 100 -29.62 2.40 -10.08
C PHE A 100 -30.46 2.30 -8.80
N LEU A 101 -29.81 2.19 -7.64
CA LEU A 101 -30.47 1.93 -6.36
C LEU A 101 -31.17 3.18 -5.77
N ILE A 102 -30.54 4.36 -5.85
CA ILE A 102 -31.10 5.61 -5.30
C ILE A 102 -32.41 6.00 -6.02
N PRO A 103 -32.50 5.98 -7.36
CA PRO A 103 -33.77 6.20 -8.07
C PRO A 103 -34.82 5.14 -7.75
N ALA A 104 -34.43 3.87 -7.63
CA ALA A 104 -35.34 2.79 -7.26
C ALA A 104 -35.96 3.03 -5.87
N PHE A 105 -35.15 3.43 -4.87
CA PHE A 105 -35.67 3.81 -3.55
C PHE A 105 -36.57 5.05 -3.62
N ALA A 106 -36.21 6.07 -4.40
CA ALA A 106 -37.04 7.26 -4.58
C ALA A 106 -38.42 6.91 -5.16
N ILE A 107 -38.49 6.00 -6.14
CA ILE A 107 -39.75 5.52 -6.73
C ILE A 107 -40.58 4.77 -5.69
N VAL A 108 -39.98 3.82 -4.96
CA VAL A 108 -40.67 3.03 -3.93
C VAL A 108 -41.24 3.93 -2.83
N LEU A 109 -40.43 4.86 -2.31
CA LEU A 109 -40.85 5.80 -1.26
C LEU A 109 -41.91 6.80 -1.76
N SER A 110 -41.97 7.08 -3.06
CA SER A 110 -42.96 8.01 -3.62
C SER A 110 -44.33 7.37 -3.88
N LYS A 111 -44.40 6.03 -3.99
CA LYS A 111 -45.62 5.29 -4.37
C LYS A 111 -46.69 5.23 -3.27
N ASP A 112 -46.35 5.54 -2.01
CA ASP A 112 -47.30 5.58 -0.89
C ASP A 112 -48.27 6.79 -0.90
N SER A 113 -48.19 7.66 -1.91
CA SER A 113 -49.04 8.86 -2.00
C SER A 113 -50.39 8.67 -2.71
N HIS A 114 -50.69 7.47 -3.23
CA HIS A 114 -51.95 7.17 -3.93
C HIS A 114 -52.56 5.83 -3.49
N LEU A 115 -52.89 5.70 -2.20
CA LEU A 115 -53.93 4.77 -1.77
C LEU A 115 -55.27 5.51 -1.80
N THR A 116 -56.01 5.37 -2.90
CA THR A 116 -57.45 5.68 -2.91
C THR A 116 -58.13 4.81 -1.85
N PRO A 117 -59.00 5.35 -0.97
CA PRO A 117 -59.73 4.53 -0.01
C PRO A 117 -60.80 3.74 -0.77
N THR A 118 -60.46 2.56 -1.28
CA THR A 118 -61.48 1.60 -1.68
C THR A 118 -62.14 1.08 -0.42
N SER A 119 -63.40 1.48 -0.24
CA SER A 119 -64.30 1.04 0.82
C SER A 119 -64.37 -0.49 0.91
N ARG A 120 -63.69 -1.06 1.89
CA ARG A 120 -64.15 -2.25 2.61
C ARG A 120 -63.91 -2.03 4.10
N SER A 121 -65.00 -1.73 4.79
CA SER A 121 -65.08 -1.68 6.24
C SER A 121 -64.88 -3.09 6.80
N THR A 122 -63.63 -3.43 7.10
CA THR A 122 -63.33 -4.35 8.19
C THR A 122 -62.60 -3.53 9.22
N SER A 123 -63.31 -3.17 10.29
CA SER A 123 -62.80 -2.45 11.44
C SER A 123 -61.65 -3.25 12.07
N LEU A 124 -60.42 -2.93 11.69
CA LEU A 124 -59.26 -3.24 12.49
C LEU A 124 -59.42 -2.48 13.82
N PRO A 125 -59.09 -3.10 14.97
CA PRO A 125 -59.17 -2.42 16.25
C PRO A 125 -58.33 -1.15 16.17
N ALA A 126 -58.89 -0.05 16.67
CA ALA A 126 -58.22 1.24 16.71
C ALA A 126 -56.88 1.07 17.43
N VAL A 127 -55.80 0.98 16.64
CA VAL A 127 -54.45 1.18 17.15
C VAL A 127 -54.48 2.60 17.67
N ALA A 128 -54.47 2.73 19.00
CA ALA A 128 -54.45 3.99 19.70
C ALA A 128 -53.47 4.90 18.96
N SER A 129 -53.97 6.06 18.52
CA SER A 129 -53.12 7.13 18.04
C SER A 129 -52.30 7.60 19.23
N ALA A 130 -51.24 6.84 19.55
CA ALA A 130 -50.13 7.34 20.32
C ALA A 130 -49.74 8.61 19.58
N LYS A 131 -49.93 9.77 20.23
CA LYS A 131 -49.32 11.02 19.79
C LYS A 131 -47.89 10.64 19.46
N ALA A 132 -47.56 10.57 18.17
CA ALA A 132 -46.21 10.38 17.71
C ALA A 132 -45.50 11.64 18.17
N GLY A 133 -45.02 11.61 19.42
CA GLY A 133 -44.14 12.62 19.95
C GLY A 133 -43.08 12.81 18.89
N HIS A 134 -42.85 14.05 18.51
CA HIS A 134 -41.86 14.43 17.51
C HIS A 134 -40.48 13.92 17.96
N LEU A 135 -40.21 12.63 17.77
CA LEU A 135 -38.87 12.10 17.82
C LEU A 135 -38.19 12.87 16.69
N PRO A 136 -37.27 13.80 17.02
CA PRO A 136 -36.87 14.80 16.06
C PRO A 136 -36.32 14.05 14.85
N LEU A 137 -36.77 14.43 13.65
CA LEU A 137 -36.40 13.84 12.36
C LEU A 137 -34.86 13.70 12.18
N LEU A 138 -34.09 14.37 13.04
CA LEU A 138 -32.64 14.43 13.15
C LEU A 138 -31.99 13.26 13.93
N LEU A 139 -32.73 12.48 14.73
CA LEU A 139 -32.18 11.40 15.56
C LEU A 139 -31.35 10.35 14.77
N PRO A 140 -31.74 9.89 13.56
CA PRO A 140 -30.91 8.97 12.77
C PRO A 140 -29.70 9.63 12.07
N PHE A 141 -29.68 10.97 11.97
CA PHE A 141 -28.57 11.69 11.33
C PHE A 141 -27.36 11.84 12.25
N VAL A 142 -27.57 11.86 13.57
CA VAL A 142 -26.48 11.94 14.56
C VAL A 142 -25.51 10.75 14.46
N PRO A 143 -25.95 9.48 14.53
CA PRO A 143 -25.03 8.34 14.38
C PRO A 143 -24.37 8.32 12.99
N LEU A 144 -25.10 8.68 11.93
CA LEU A 144 -24.54 8.78 10.58
C LEU A 144 -23.41 9.81 10.50
N LEU A 145 -23.59 10.99 11.09
CA LEU A 145 -22.56 12.03 11.15
C LEU A 145 -21.36 11.59 11.98
N LEU A 146 -21.58 10.92 13.12
CA LEU A 146 -20.51 10.37 13.95
C LEU A 146 -19.71 9.29 13.22
N THR A 147 -20.38 8.36 12.55
CA THR A 147 -19.72 7.33 11.73
C THR A 147 -18.95 7.96 10.57
N THR A 148 -19.54 8.95 9.89
CA THR A 148 -18.88 9.66 8.79
C THR A 148 -17.64 10.41 9.28
N TYR A 149 -17.75 11.12 10.40
CA TYR A 149 -16.62 11.80 11.03
C TYR A 149 -15.52 10.82 11.43
N TYR A 150 -15.89 9.70 12.05
CA TYR A 150 -14.94 8.64 12.42
C TYR A 150 -14.20 8.07 11.21
N LEU A 151 -14.92 7.70 10.14
CA LEU A 151 -14.32 7.17 8.91
C LEU A 151 -13.39 8.19 8.25
N LEU A 152 -13.81 9.46 8.19
CA LEU A 152 -13.01 10.52 7.59
C LEU A 152 -11.74 10.80 8.41
N SER A 153 -11.87 10.88 9.74
CA SER A 153 -10.74 11.04 10.67
C SER A 153 -9.75 9.89 10.53
N THR A 154 -10.23 8.65 10.49
CA THR A 154 -9.41 7.45 10.25
C THR A 154 -8.69 7.52 8.90
N THR A 155 -9.38 7.92 7.83
CA THR A 155 -8.80 8.07 6.49
C THR A 155 -7.70 9.12 6.46
N ILE A 156 -7.89 10.25 7.15
CA ILE A 156 -6.87 11.30 7.28
C ILE A 156 -5.65 10.78 8.02
N ASN A 157 -5.84 10.00 9.09
CA ASN A 157 -4.72 9.40 9.83
C ASN A 157 -3.94 8.39 8.96
N TYR A 158 -4.63 7.55 8.18
CA TYR A 158 -3.97 6.67 7.20
C TYR A 158 -3.14 7.46 6.20
N TRP A 159 -3.71 8.51 5.60
CA TRP A 159 -2.98 9.37 4.67
C TRP A 159 -1.75 10.03 5.30
N ARG A 160 -1.87 10.51 6.56
CA ARG A 160 -0.74 11.09 7.30
C ARG A 160 0.35 10.06 7.56
N ALA A 161 -0.02 8.84 7.98
CA ALA A 161 0.94 7.77 8.21
C ALA A 161 1.65 7.37 6.92
N ASP A 162 0.92 7.21 5.82
CA ASP A 162 1.48 6.93 4.49
C ASP A 162 2.42 8.03 4.01
N TYR A 163 2.10 9.29 4.28
CA TYR A 163 2.96 10.43 3.97
C TYR A 163 4.29 10.34 4.72
N PHE A 164 4.26 10.14 6.03
CA PHE A 164 5.47 9.99 6.86
C PHE A 164 6.27 8.75 6.44
N TYR A 165 5.60 7.62 6.25
CA TYR A 165 6.23 6.37 5.82
C TYR A 165 6.92 6.50 4.46
N SER A 166 6.23 7.08 3.46
CA SER A 166 6.79 7.32 2.13
C SER A 166 7.98 8.27 2.17
N ARG A 167 7.95 9.29 3.03
CA ARG A 167 9.08 10.20 3.24
C ARG A 167 10.26 9.47 3.87
N ALA A 168 10.01 8.64 4.89
CA ALA A 168 11.05 7.84 5.52
C ALA A 168 11.73 6.90 4.51
N GLN A 169 10.97 6.18 3.68
CA GLN A 169 11.53 5.30 2.65
C GLN A 169 12.47 6.04 1.69
N LYS A 170 12.14 7.28 1.31
CA LYS A 170 13.02 8.11 0.47
C LYS A 170 14.32 8.47 1.20
N LEU A 171 14.21 8.86 2.47
CA LEU A 171 15.36 9.21 3.31
C LEU A 171 16.26 8.00 3.57
N THR A 172 15.69 6.81 3.82
CA THR A 172 16.45 5.56 3.95
C THR A 172 17.24 5.23 2.68
N LYS A 173 16.65 5.43 1.49
CA LYS A 173 17.36 5.25 0.20
C LYS A 173 18.50 6.25 0.00
N GLN A 174 18.43 7.40 0.65
CA GLN A 174 19.48 8.43 0.67
C GLN A 174 20.48 8.22 1.82
N SER A 175 20.37 7.11 2.57
CA SER A 175 21.17 6.83 3.76
C SER A 175 21.05 7.89 4.87
N ASN A 176 20.00 8.72 4.84
CA ASN A 176 19.68 9.65 5.91
C ASN A 176 18.79 8.94 6.95
N TYR A 177 19.45 8.11 7.77
CA TYR A 177 18.78 7.28 8.78
C TYR A 177 18.18 8.06 9.96
N PRO A 178 18.79 9.16 10.47
CA PRO A 178 18.18 9.93 11.57
C PRO A 178 16.82 10.52 11.19
N ASP A 179 16.72 11.18 10.03
CA ASP A 179 15.44 11.74 9.57
C ASP A 179 14.44 10.65 9.19
N ALA A 180 14.93 9.54 8.63
CA ALA A 180 14.08 8.38 8.32
C ALA A 180 13.44 7.81 9.61
N TYR A 181 14.23 7.67 10.68
CA TYR A 181 13.75 7.20 11.99
C TYR A 181 12.67 8.12 12.54
N GLN A 182 12.88 9.44 12.51
CA GLN A 182 11.89 10.42 12.98
C GLN A 182 10.56 10.31 12.21
N ASN A 183 10.62 10.20 10.87
CA ASN A 183 9.42 10.05 10.06
C ASN A 183 8.71 8.71 10.32
N LEU A 184 9.45 7.60 10.45
CA LEU A 184 8.86 6.32 10.81
C LEU A 184 8.23 6.35 12.21
N TYR A 185 8.84 7.05 13.16
CA TYR A 185 8.30 7.21 14.50
C TYR A 185 6.96 7.96 14.48
N GLN A 186 6.82 8.97 13.63
CA GLN A 186 5.53 9.65 13.42
C GLN A 186 4.48 8.71 12.80
N ALA A 187 4.86 7.86 11.84
CA ALA A 187 3.96 6.86 11.26
C ALA A 187 3.52 5.82 12.31
N LYS A 188 4.45 5.33 13.13
CA LYS A 188 4.19 4.42 14.26
C LYS A 188 3.26 5.04 15.30
N ASN A 189 3.41 6.33 15.63
CA ASN A 189 2.51 6.98 16.60
C ASN A 189 1.05 7.03 16.11
N LEU A 190 0.84 7.07 14.80
CA LEU A 190 -0.51 6.99 14.21
C LEU A 190 -1.03 5.55 14.19
N PHE A 191 -0.18 4.57 13.88
CA PHE A 191 -0.51 3.15 13.87
C PHE A 191 0.55 2.31 14.58
N PRO A 192 0.45 2.15 15.92
CA PRO A 192 1.50 1.51 16.72
C PRO A 192 1.71 0.03 16.42
N ASN A 193 0.67 -0.65 15.93
CA ASN A 193 0.65 -2.09 15.69
C ASN A 193 0.86 -2.44 14.21
N GLU A 194 1.39 -1.52 13.40
CA GLU A 194 1.68 -1.81 12.00
C GLU A 194 3.05 -2.51 11.90
N PRO A 195 3.11 -3.82 11.58
CA PRO A 195 4.34 -4.59 11.59
C PRO A 195 5.36 -4.09 10.56
N VAL A 196 4.89 -3.51 9.44
CA VAL A 196 5.76 -2.92 8.42
C VAL A 196 6.52 -1.72 8.97
N TYR A 197 5.85 -0.82 9.71
CA TYR A 197 6.49 0.34 10.32
C TYR A 197 7.51 -0.08 11.36
N LEU A 198 7.16 -1.03 12.23
CA LEU A 198 8.08 -1.55 13.24
C LEU A 198 9.31 -2.24 12.62
N GLY A 199 9.12 -3.03 11.56
CA GLY A 199 10.22 -3.67 10.84
C GLY A 199 11.15 -2.67 10.14
N ASP A 200 10.60 -1.63 9.52
CA ASP A 200 11.40 -0.59 8.88
C ASP A 200 12.10 0.30 9.91
N ILE A 201 11.48 0.58 11.07
CA ILE A 201 12.15 1.21 12.21
C ILE A 201 13.32 0.36 12.67
N ALA A 202 13.11 -0.94 12.91
CA ALA A 202 14.19 -1.85 13.30
C ALA A 202 15.38 -1.82 12.32
N THR A 203 15.08 -1.81 11.01
CA THR A 203 16.12 -1.72 9.97
C THR A 203 16.88 -0.40 10.05
N VAL A 204 16.16 0.73 10.15
CA VAL A 204 16.79 2.05 10.25
C VAL A 204 17.60 2.17 11.54
N THR A 205 17.10 1.66 12.66
CA THR A 205 17.80 1.65 13.94
C THR A 205 19.08 0.80 13.89
N ALA A 206 19.06 -0.37 13.24
CA ALA A 206 20.27 -1.18 13.04
C ALA A 206 21.33 -0.45 12.20
N ASN A 207 20.91 0.33 11.20
CA ASN A 207 21.84 1.18 10.43
C ASN A 207 22.37 2.35 11.26
N LEU A 208 21.56 2.94 12.15
CA LEU A 208 22.03 3.95 13.10
C LEU A 208 23.07 3.36 14.06
N ALA A 209 22.87 2.14 14.55
CA ALA A 209 23.86 1.42 15.36
C ALA A 209 25.18 1.25 14.59
N LEU A 210 25.11 0.82 13.33
CA LEU A 210 26.28 0.65 12.47
C LEU A 210 27.02 1.98 12.23
N MET A 211 26.30 3.06 12.02
CA MET A 211 26.88 4.41 11.90
C MET A 211 27.54 4.88 13.20
N SER A 212 26.89 4.64 14.33
CA SER A 212 27.44 4.96 15.66
C SER A 212 28.72 4.17 15.93
N ASN A 213 28.75 2.89 15.56
CA ASN A 213 29.94 2.06 15.65
C ASN A 213 31.08 2.59 14.77
N ALA A 214 30.79 2.99 13.53
CA ALA A 214 31.79 3.59 12.65
C ALA A 214 32.35 4.92 13.20
N GLN A 215 31.51 5.74 13.84
CA GLN A 215 31.95 6.96 14.52
C GLN A 215 32.83 6.66 15.74
N LYS A 216 32.47 5.65 16.54
CA LYS A 216 33.28 5.15 17.65
C LYS A 216 34.68 4.79 17.16
N ASP A 217 34.81 4.03 16.08
CA ASP A 217 36.10 3.63 15.52
C ASP A 217 36.91 4.81 14.96
N ALA A 218 36.24 5.81 14.38
CA ALA A 218 36.89 7.05 13.94
C ALA A 218 37.39 7.88 15.13
N SER A 219 36.59 8.00 16.19
CA SER A 219 36.93 8.72 17.43
C SER A 219 38.03 8.03 18.24
N ALA A 220 38.21 6.71 18.09
CA ALA A 220 39.29 5.96 18.71
C ALA A 220 40.68 6.39 18.22
N LYS A 221 40.76 7.11 17.10
CA LYS A 221 41.98 7.75 16.58
C LYS A 221 42.26 9.13 17.19
N SER A 222 41.38 9.62 18.07
CA SER A 222 41.54 10.88 18.81
C SER A 222 41.66 10.60 20.32
N ASP A 223 42.34 11.46 21.07
CA ASP A 223 42.60 11.28 22.51
C ASP A 223 41.36 11.48 23.42
N LEU A 224 40.15 11.49 22.86
CA LEU A 224 38.91 11.81 23.58
C LEU A 224 38.22 10.54 24.12
N ALA A 225 38.73 10.02 25.25
CA ALA A 225 38.24 8.78 25.86
C ALA A 225 36.76 8.80 26.30
N SER A 226 36.22 9.96 26.69
CA SER A 226 34.81 10.09 27.12
C SER A 226 33.83 9.91 25.97
N ALA A 227 34.05 10.55 24.81
CA ALA A 227 33.18 10.39 23.65
C ALA A 227 33.14 8.94 23.13
N LYS A 228 34.25 8.21 23.26
CA LYS A 228 34.30 6.79 22.91
C LYS A 228 33.37 5.95 23.77
N SER A 229 33.34 6.21 25.08
CA SER A 229 32.46 5.50 26.02
C SER A 229 30.99 5.79 25.72
N ASP A 230 30.65 7.06 25.49
CA ASP A 230 29.27 7.47 25.19
C ASP A 230 28.76 6.84 23.89
N LEU A 231 29.60 6.80 22.85
CA LEU A 231 29.26 6.16 21.57
C LEU A 231 29.13 4.63 21.70
N ALA A 232 29.92 3.98 22.56
CA ALA A 232 29.80 2.56 22.82
C ALA A 232 28.45 2.22 23.46
N SER A 233 28.06 2.97 24.50
CA SER A 233 26.75 2.82 25.16
C SER A 233 25.60 3.10 24.17
N ALA A 234 25.67 4.19 23.41
CA ALA A 234 24.65 4.52 22.42
C ALA A 234 24.53 3.47 21.31
N THR A 235 25.65 2.85 20.91
CA THR A 235 25.64 1.75 19.92
C THR A 235 24.87 0.57 20.49
N GLY A 236 25.19 0.09 21.69
CA GLY A 236 24.50 -1.03 22.33
C GLY A 236 23.00 -0.78 22.54
N GLU A 237 22.61 0.43 22.94
CA GLU A 237 21.20 0.83 23.07
C GLU A 237 20.46 0.76 21.72
N LEU A 238 21.10 1.17 20.62
CA LEU A 238 20.51 1.09 19.28
C LEU A 238 20.40 -0.37 18.80
N GLU A 239 21.36 -1.23 19.13
CA GLU A 239 21.30 -2.67 18.82
C GLU A 239 20.09 -3.33 19.52
N GLU A 240 19.93 -3.12 20.82
CA GLU A 240 18.81 -3.63 21.60
C GLU A 240 17.47 -3.11 21.07
N LEU A 241 17.40 -1.81 20.77
CA LEU A 241 16.19 -1.18 20.24
C LEU A 241 15.81 -1.75 18.87
N ALA A 242 16.78 -2.01 17.99
CA ALA A 242 16.53 -2.62 16.69
C ALA A 242 15.98 -4.05 16.82
N ILE A 243 16.54 -4.84 17.72
CA ILE A 243 16.08 -6.21 18.01
C ILE A 243 14.66 -6.17 18.56
N ASN A 244 14.38 -5.31 19.54
CA ASN A 244 13.06 -5.17 20.16
C ASN A 244 11.98 -4.78 19.14
N TYR A 245 12.26 -3.81 18.26
CA TYR A 245 11.32 -3.45 17.19
C TYR A 245 11.09 -4.60 16.21
N SER A 246 12.13 -5.38 15.91
CA SER A 246 11.99 -6.58 15.10
C SER A 246 11.15 -7.67 15.78
N ASP A 247 11.31 -7.86 17.09
CA ASP A 247 10.50 -8.79 17.89
C ASP A 247 9.02 -8.37 17.89
N GLN A 248 8.74 -7.09 18.11
CA GLN A 248 7.37 -6.56 18.05
C GLN A 248 6.73 -6.81 16.68
N ALA A 249 7.44 -6.50 15.59
CA ALA A 249 6.96 -6.75 14.24
C ALA A 249 6.65 -8.25 14.01
N LYS A 250 7.55 -9.13 14.43
CA LYS A 250 7.38 -10.59 14.35
C LYS A 250 6.20 -11.07 15.18
N ASN A 251 6.04 -10.59 16.41
CA ASN A 251 4.95 -11.00 17.30
C ASN A 251 3.57 -10.58 16.77
N ILE A 252 3.48 -9.41 16.15
CA ILE A 252 2.24 -8.94 15.51
C ILE A 252 1.90 -9.76 14.26
N SER A 253 2.92 -10.19 13.50
CA SER A 253 2.72 -10.89 12.22
C SER A 253 3.71 -12.03 12.01
N PRO A 254 3.60 -13.12 12.79
CA PRO A 254 4.61 -14.20 12.81
C PRO A 254 4.66 -15.01 11.50
N LYS A 255 3.56 -15.04 10.75
CA LYS A 255 3.46 -15.74 9.45
C LYS A 255 3.72 -14.83 8.25
N ASN A 256 4.16 -13.58 8.47
CA ASN A 256 4.47 -12.67 7.39
C ASN A 256 5.93 -12.82 6.96
N LEU A 257 6.14 -13.40 5.77
CA LEU A 257 7.47 -13.62 5.21
C LEU A 257 8.28 -12.33 5.08
N ASN A 258 7.65 -11.19 4.80
CA ASN A 258 8.36 -9.92 4.68
C ASN A 258 8.92 -9.45 6.03
N VAL A 259 8.20 -9.69 7.13
CA VAL A 259 8.67 -9.37 8.48
C VAL A 259 9.90 -10.20 8.84
N LEU A 260 9.89 -11.50 8.54
CA LEU A 260 11.06 -12.36 8.75
C LEU A 260 12.25 -11.94 7.87
N LYS A 261 12.02 -11.59 6.60
CA LYS A 261 13.06 -11.05 5.71
C LYS A 261 13.65 -9.74 6.25
N THR A 262 12.82 -8.88 6.82
CA THR A 262 13.28 -7.65 7.49
C THR A 262 14.10 -7.98 8.73
N ARG A 263 13.66 -8.93 9.55
CA ARG A 263 14.42 -9.42 10.72
C ARG A 263 15.79 -9.98 10.35
N VAL A 264 15.88 -10.78 9.27
CA VAL A 264 17.16 -11.24 8.72
C VAL A 264 18.07 -10.05 8.42
N ARG A 265 17.56 -9.01 7.74
CA ARG A 265 18.35 -7.82 7.40
C ARG A 265 18.84 -7.08 8.64
N VAL A 266 18.00 -6.98 9.68
CA VAL A 266 18.36 -6.35 10.96
C VAL A 266 19.55 -7.08 11.57
N PHE A 267 19.42 -8.40 11.84
CA PHE A 267 20.51 -9.17 12.43
C PHE A 267 21.76 -9.24 11.57
N TYR A 268 21.61 -9.32 10.24
CA TYR A 268 22.75 -9.24 9.33
C TYR A 268 23.48 -7.90 9.44
N THR A 269 22.75 -6.78 9.53
CA THR A 269 23.34 -5.45 9.72
C THR A 269 24.07 -5.35 11.06
N LEU A 270 23.45 -5.87 12.12
CA LEU A 270 24.07 -5.91 13.46
C LEU A 270 25.29 -6.84 13.50
N SER A 271 25.32 -7.89 12.69
CA SER A 271 26.48 -8.79 12.58
C SER A 271 27.75 -8.12 12.06
N LEU A 272 27.61 -6.94 11.43
CA LEU A 272 28.74 -6.11 11.01
C LEU A 272 29.37 -5.33 12.18
N ILE A 273 28.67 -5.25 13.31
CA ILE A 273 29.13 -4.66 14.57
C ILE A 273 29.68 -5.78 15.46
N GLU A 274 28.84 -6.76 15.78
CA GLU A 274 29.21 -7.92 16.61
C GLU A 274 28.84 -9.23 15.87
N PRO A 275 29.81 -10.11 15.56
CA PRO A 275 29.57 -11.33 14.79
C PRO A 275 28.49 -12.27 15.36
N ASP A 276 28.26 -12.24 16.68
CA ASP A 276 27.28 -13.10 17.34
C ASP A 276 25.84 -12.88 16.87
N HIS A 277 25.51 -11.67 16.38
CA HIS A 277 24.19 -11.37 15.81
C HIS A 277 23.88 -12.16 14.54
N LEU A 278 24.89 -12.74 13.88
CA LEU A 278 24.70 -13.54 12.67
C LEU A 278 23.83 -14.78 12.92
N LYS A 279 23.89 -15.34 14.14
CA LYS A 279 23.03 -16.47 14.56
C LYS A 279 21.55 -16.09 14.47
N GLY A 280 21.19 -14.87 14.90
CA GLY A 280 19.83 -14.35 14.79
C GLY A 280 19.35 -14.18 13.35
N ALA A 281 20.25 -13.86 12.42
CA ALA A 281 19.94 -13.80 10.99
C ALA A 281 19.66 -15.20 10.41
N ILE A 282 20.47 -16.19 10.80
CA ILE A 282 20.31 -17.60 10.40
C ILE A 282 18.98 -18.15 10.93
N GLU A 283 18.66 -17.94 12.21
CA GLU A 283 17.40 -18.37 12.82
C GLU A 283 16.18 -17.78 12.12
N ALA A 284 16.18 -16.46 11.88
CA ALA A 284 15.10 -15.79 11.17
C ALA A 284 14.96 -16.28 9.71
N MET A 285 16.07 -16.64 9.07
CA MET A 285 16.06 -17.21 7.71
C MET A 285 15.49 -18.64 7.69
N LEU A 286 15.85 -19.46 8.68
CA LEU A 286 15.29 -20.80 8.84
C LEU A 286 13.76 -20.73 9.03
N GLU A 287 13.29 -19.83 9.88
CA GLU A 287 11.85 -19.56 10.04
C GLU A 287 11.21 -19.12 8.70
N ALA A 288 11.86 -18.22 7.95
CA ALA A 288 11.36 -17.77 6.65
C ALA A 288 11.22 -18.92 5.64
N ILE A 289 12.17 -19.86 5.64
CA ILE A 289 12.14 -21.07 4.80
C ILE A 289 10.99 -22.00 5.21
N THR A 290 10.62 -22.09 6.49
CA THR A 290 9.44 -22.88 6.89
C THR A 290 8.14 -22.33 6.29
N LEU A 291 8.04 -21.01 6.10
CA LEU A 291 6.86 -20.38 5.49
C LEU A 291 6.85 -20.47 3.95
N ALA A 292 8.01 -20.56 3.32
CA ALA A 292 8.17 -20.64 1.87
C ALA A 292 9.25 -21.67 1.47
N PRO A 293 9.00 -22.98 1.67
CA PRO A 293 10.02 -24.03 1.54
C PRO A 293 10.50 -24.26 0.10
N THR A 294 9.75 -23.76 -0.88
CA THR A 294 10.06 -23.87 -2.32
C THR A 294 10.66 -22.60 -2.90
N ASP A 295 10.95 -21.57 -2.09
CA ASP A 295 11.62 -20.35 -2.56
C ASP A 295 13.15 -20.56 -2.58
N PRO A 296 13.76 -20.77 -3.77
CA PRO A 296 15.20 -21.01 -3.87
C PRO A 296 16.02 -19.81 -3.39
N LYS A 297 15.47 -18.59 -3.41
CA LYS A 297 16.17 -17.37 -2.99
C LYS A 297 16.41 -17.35 -1.48
N LEU A 298 15.46 -17.88 -0.70
CA LEU A 298 15.62 -17.99 0.76
C LEU A 298 16.71 -19.00 1.12
N VAL A 299 16.71 -20.15 0.45
CA VAL A 299 17.72 -21.19 0.64
C VAL A 299 19.10 -20.67 0.18
N TYR A 300 19.17 -19.99 -0.94
CA TYR A 300 20.40 -19.33 -1.41
C TYR A 300 20.95 -18.34 -0.36
N ASN A 301 20.12 -17.44 0.15
CA ASN A 301 20.55 -16.48 1.16
C ASN A 301 20.97 -17.15 2.47
N LEU A 302 20.33 -18.26 2.87
CA LEU A 302 20.78 -19.06 4.03
C LEU A 302 22.19 -19.62 3.80
N GLY A 303 22.48 -20.13 2.60
CA GLY A 303 23.82 -20.60 2.25
C GLY A 303 24.87 -19.50 2.37
N LEU A 304 24.55 -18.26 1.95
CA LEU A 304 25.43 -17.11 2.15
C LEU A 304 25.63 -16.75 3.63
N LEU A 305 24.59 -16.87 4.45
CA LEU A 305 24.69 -16.64 5.90
C LEU A 305 25.57 -17.68 6.58
N TYR A 306 25.46 -18.97 6.20
CA TYR A 306 26.36 -20.01 6.70
C TYR A 306 27.81 -19.76 6.29
N ALA A 307 28.07 -19.34 5.04
CA ALA A 307 29.42 -19.00 4.61
C ALA A 307 29.99 -17.83 5.43
N LYS A 308 29.17 -16.83 5.74
CA LYS A 308 29.56 -15.69 6.57
C LYS A 308 29.83 -16.09 8.03
N ASN A 309 29.23 -17.19 8.51
CA ASN A 309 29.43 -17.76 9.84
C ASN A 309 30.58 -18.78 9.87
N ASP A 310 31.40 -18.84 8.82
CA ASP A 310 32.49 -19.80 8.62
C ASP A 310 32.04 -21.28 8.56
N ASP A 311 30.73 -21.54 8.43
CA ASP A 311 30.15 -22.88 8.28
C ASP A 311 30.19 -23.36 6.82
N SER A 312 31.39 -23.40 6.23
CA SER A 312 31.61 -23.66 4.79
C SER A 312 30.91 -24.93 4.28
N LYS A 313 30.90 -25.99 5.08
CA LYS A 313 30.22 -27.25 4.73
C LYS A 313 28.70 -27.09 4.62
N LEU A 314 28.08 -26.38 5.57
CA LEU A 314 26.65 -26.11 5.54
C LEU A 314 26.30 -25.14 4.42
N ALA A 315 27.17 -24.16 4.14
CA ALA A 315 27.02 -23.23 3.04
C ALA A 315 26.91 -23.98 1.69
N ILE A 316 27.89 -24.85 1.38
CA ILE A 316 27.90 -25.66 0.15
C ILE A 316 26.62 -26.50 0.03
N GLN A 317 26.29 -27.28 1.06
CA GLN A 317 25.09 -28.14 1.06
C GLN A 317 23.79 -27.34 0.86
N THR A 318 23.71 -26.16 1.46
CA THR A 318 22.53 -25.29 1.35
C THR A 318 22.42 -24.67 -0.04
N ILE A 319 23.53 -24.23 -0.64
CA ILE A 319 23.55 -23.72 -2.02
C ILE A 319 23.21 -24.82 -3.02
N GLU A 320 23.74 -26.04 -2.86
CA GLU A 320 23.36 -27.20 -3.68
C GLU A 320 21.84 -27.44 -3.64
N LYS A 321 21.21 -27.33 -2.45
CA LYS A 321 19.75 -27.41 -2.32
C LYS A 321 19.04 -26.27 -3.04
N ALA A 322 19.57 -25.04 -3.02
CA ALA A 322 19.00 -23.93 -3.79
C ALA A 322 19.04 -24.21 -5.30
N ILE A 323 20.11 -24.84 -5.79
CA ILE A 323 20.25 -25.26 -7.19
C ILE A 323 19.30 -26.43 -7.53
N GLN A 324 19.07 -27.36 -6.59
CA GLN A 324 18.05 -28.41 -6.79
C GLN A 324 16.65 -27.82 -6.97
N LEU A 325 16.29 -26.80 -6.18
CA LEU A 325 15.01 -26.10 -6.31
C LEU A 325 14.92 -25.28 -7.61
N LYS A 326 16.04 -24.72 -8.07
CA LYS A 326 16.12 -23.94 -9.31
C LYS A 326 17.42 -24.27 -10.07
N PRO A 327 17.40 -25.24 -11.00
CA PRO A 327 18.60 -25.71 -11.70
C PRO A 327 19.33 -24.64 -12.53
N ASN A 328 18.62 -23.61 -13.00
CA ASN A 328 19.18 -22.49 -13.74
C ASN A 328 19.48 -21.27 -12.86
N TYR A 329 19.66 -21.44 -11.55
CA TYR A 329 19.97 -20.34 -10.64
C TYR A 329 21.45 -19.93 -10.75
N ILE A 330 21.73 -18.98 -11.64
CA ILE A 330 23.08 -18.48 -11.94
C ILE A 330 23.80 -17.99 -10.67
N ASP A 331 23.17 -17.14 -9.85
CA ASP A 331 23.79 -16.61 -8.63
C ASP A 331 24.17 -17.71 -7.62
N ALA A 332 23.34 -18.75 -7.49
CA ALA A 332 23.62 -19.88 -6.61
C ALA A 332 24.79 -20.72 -7.13
N ARG A 333 24.87 -20.94 -8.46
CA ARG A 333 26.00 -21.65 -9.07
C ARG A 333 27.30 -20.86 -8.95
N ASN A 334 27.26 -19.54 -9.13
CA ASN A 334 28.42 -18.66 -8.89
C ASN A 334 28.90 -18.74 -7.44
N ALA A 335 27.97 -18.71 -6.47
CA ALA A 335 28.34 -18.90 -5.06
C ALA A 335 28.96 -20.28 -4.80
N LEU A 336 28.44 -21.33 -5.44
CA LEU A 336 28.98 -22.68 -5.31
C LEU A 336 30.40 -22.81 -5.88
N VAL A 337 30.69 -22.14 -7.01
CA VAL A 337 32.07 -22.03 -7.54
C VAL A 337 32.98 -21.44 -6.48
N LEU A 338 32.64 -20.26 -5.95
CA LEU A 338 33.45 -19.59 -4.93
C LEU A 338 33.66 -20.47 -3.69
N PHE A 339 32.60 -21.14 -3.22
CA PHE A 339 32.70 -21.99 -2.04
C PHE A 339 33.55 -23.25 -2.28
N TYR A 340 33.51 -23.83 -3.49
CA TYR A 340 34.40 -24.93 -3.85
C TYR A 340 35.85 -24.47 -4.03
N GLU A 341 36.09 -23.27 -4.57
CA GLU A 341 37.44 -22.69 -4.64
C GLU A 341 38.03 -22.51 -3.23
N ASP A 342 37.27 -21.93 -2.31
CA ASP A 342 37.68 -21.72 -0.91
C ASP A 342 37.90 -23.04 -0.17
N ALA A 343 37.11 -24.08 -0.49
CA ALA A 343 37.29 -25.43 0.04
C ALA A 343 38.43 -26.22 -0.62
N GLY A 344 39.09 -25.66 -1.65
CA GLY A 344 40.14 -26.35 -2.42
C GLY A 344 39.63 -27.43 -3.38
N GLU A 345 38.31 -27.54 -3.57
CA GLU A 345 37.65 -28.51 -4.46
C GLU A 345 37.61 -28.02 -5.91
N LYS A 346 38.79 -27.77 -6.50
CA LYS A 346 38.96 -27.17 -7.84
C LYS A 346 38.17 -27.89 -8.93
N ASP A 347 38.14 -29.22 -8.92
CA ASP A 347 37.44 -30.01 -9.95
C ASP A 347 35.93 -29.71 -9.97
N LYS A 348 35.31 -29.57 -8.79
CA LYS A 348 33.89 -29.24 -8.69
C LYS A 348 33.62 -27.79 -9.07
N ALA A 349 34.51 -26.86 -8.71
CA ALA A 349 34.42 -25.47 -9.17
C ALA A 349 34.46 -25.39 -10.71
N LEU A 350 35.38 -26.12 -11.35
CA LEU A 350 35.46 -26.23 -12.81
C LEU A 350 34.19 -26.80 -13.44
N GLU A 351 33.60 -27.85 -12.85
CA GLU A 351 32.33 -28.41 -13.32
C GLU A 351 31.22 -27.36 -13.31
N GLN A 352 31.07 -26.61 -12.22
CA GLN A 352 30.05 -25.57 -12.12
C GLN A 352 30.28 -24.42 -13.12
N LEU A 353 31.53 -24.02 -13.36
CA LEU A 353 31.88 -23.02 -14.37
C LEU A 353 31.52 -23.48 -15.79
N GLN A 354 31.72 -24.77 -16.12
CA GLN A 354 31.30 -25.32 -17.40
C GLN A 354 29.78 -25.31 -17.58
N ILE A 355 29.01 -25.51 -16.51
CA ILE A 355 27.55 -25.39 -16.54
C ILE A 355 27.14 -23.92 -16.73
N LEU A 356 27.79 -22.99 -16.00
CA LEU A 356 27.54 -21.55 -16.11
C LEU A 356 27.80 -21.01 -17.52
N LEU A 357 28.85 -21.47 -18.20
CA LEU A 357 29.12 -21.14 -19.61
C LEU A 357 27.95 -21.47 -20.54
N LYS A 358 27.22 -22.55 -20.27
CA LYS A 358 26.04 -22.94 -21.06
C LYS A 358 24.79 -22.15 -20.69
N LEU A 359 24.65 -21.76 -19.43
CA LEU A 359 23.45 -21.07 -18.90
C LEU A 359 23.48 -19.55 -19.14
N ALA A 360 24.67 -18.94 -19.14
CA ALA A 360 24.87 -17.49 -19.23
C ALA A 360 26.02 -17.17 -20.21
N PRO A 361 25.82 -17.37 -21.53
CA PRO A 361 26.85 -17.18 -22.55
C PRO A 361 27.37 -15.73 -22.63
N GLU A 362 26.58 -14.75 -22.21
CA GLU A 362 26.98 -13.34 -22.10
C GLU A 362 28.16 -13.13 -21.16
N ASN A 363 28.32 -13.97 -20.15
CA ASN A 363 29.41 -13.91 -19.17
C ASN A 363 30.55 -14.87 -19.50
N ALA A 364 30.55 -15.47 -20.70
CA ALA A 364 31.50 -16.53 -21.05
C ALA A 364 32.97 -16.11 -20.97
N SER A 365 33.27 -14.84 -21.27
CA SER A 365 34.63 -14.31 -21.12
C SER A 365 35.09 -14.28 -19.67
N GLU A 366 34.20 -14.03 -18.71
CA GLU A 366 34.53 -14.00 -17.28
C GLU A 366 34.73 -15.42 -16.75
N PHE A 367 33.81 -16.33 -17.05
CA PHE A 367 33.93 -17.73 -16.65
C PHE A 367 35.16 -18.42 -17.28
N GLY A 368 35.50 -18.08 -18.52
CA GLY A 368 36.72 -18.57 -19.18
C GLY A 368 38.00 -18.18 -18.42
N LYS A 369 38.09 -16.93 -17.95
CA LYS A 369 39.24 -16.48 -17.13
C LYS A 369 39.32 -17.22 -15.80
N GLN A 370 38.18 -17.49 -15.17
CA GLN A 370 38.13 -18.26 -13.91
C GLN A 370 38.56 -19.71 -14.13
N ILE A 371 38.11 -20.34 -15.21
CA ILE A 371 38.53 -21.70 -15.60
C ILE A 371 40.05 -21.77 -15.81
N ASP A 372 40.63 -20.80 -16.52
CA ASP A 372 42.07 -20.79 -16.80
C ASP A 372 42.92 -20.53 -15.56
N LYS A 373 42.37 -19.85 -14.53
CA LYS A 373 43.01 -19.67 -13.23
C LYS A 373 43.01 -20.96 -12.38
N LEU A 374 42.01 -21.81 -12.56
CA LEU A 374 41.83 -23.03 -11.75
C LEU A 374 42.60 -24.24 -12.29
N LYS A 375 42.92 -24.25 -13.59
CA LYS A 375 43.87 -25.19 -14.21
C LYS A 375 45.29 -24.88 -13.76
#